data_AF-A0AAD6AGH9-F1
#
_entry.id   AF-A0AAD6AGH9-F1
#
_cell.length_a   1.000
_cell.length_b   1.000
_cell.length_c   1.000
_cell.angle_alpha   90.00
_cell.angle_beta   90.00
_cell.angle_gamma   90.00
#
_symmetry.space_group_name_H-M   'P 1'
#
loop_
_entity.id
_entity.type
_entity.pdbx_description
1 polymer ?
#
loop_
_entity_poly.entity_id
_entity_poly.type
_entity_poly.pdbx_seq_one_letter_code
_entity_poly.pdbx_strand_id
1 'polypeptide(L)'
;EGKEVILIGINGRYNLFLPQINCTCGKTWSIGMGDLAESGYWPATVNFETLYAVDLFTTYEDLKITAPGMSRQAFVSMLEHRTKLFGRSGKICGDTLQKSFLEWTHATFEVERLSQVQHFQCPSCAPSMLAVAVDGNRKLYRFKSQPGP
;
A
#
# COMPACT_ATOMS: atom_id res chain seq x y z
N GLU A 1 3.96 -2.61 28.38
CA GLU A 1 4.44 -1.96 27.16
C GLU A 1 4.30 -2.93 26.00
N GLY A 2 4.05 -2.41 24.80
CA GLY A 2 3.91 -3.22 23.60
C GLY A 2 5.25 -3.62 23.00
N LYS A 3 5.20 -4.33 21.86
CA LYS A 3 6.40 -4.68 21.10
C LYS A 3 6.98 -3.44 20.42
N GLU A 4 8.29 -3.21 20.55
CA GLU A 4 8.98 -2.13 19.83
C GLU A 4 8.98 -2.42 18.32
N VAL A 5 8.67 -1.39 17.54
CA VAL A 5 8.60 -1.45 16.07
C VAL A 5 9.12 -0.17 15.44
N ILE A 6 9.63 -0.31 14.23
CA ILE A 6 10.01 0.80 13.37
C ILE A 6 8.88 1.04 12.37
N LEU A 7 8.24 2.21 12.42
CA LEU A 7 7.25 2.62 11.41
C LEU A 7 7.92 3.55 10.40
N ILE A 8 7.82 3.23 9.12
CA ILE A 8 8.27 4.07 8.02
C ILE A 8 7.03 4.60 7.28
N GLY A 9 6.83 5.91 7.37
CA GLY A 9 5.78 6.61 6.60
C GLY A 9 6.40 7.61 5.62
N ILE A 10 5.56 8.35 4.91
CA ILE A 10 6.00 9.36 3.93
C ILE A 10 6.87 10.46 4.54
N ASN A 11 6.74 10.69 5.85
CA ASN A 11 7.53 11.65 6.63
C ASN A 11 8.79 11.03 7.26
N GLY A 12 9.16 9.80 6.91
CA GLY A 12 10.37 9.14 7.41
C GLY A 12 10.11 8.14 8.55
N ARG A 13 11.16 7.83 9.30
CA ARG A 13 11.22 6.75 10.31
C ARG A 13 10.74 7.17 11.69
N TYR A 14 9.89 6.37 12.31
CA TYR A 14 9.42 6.49 13.69
C TYR A 14 9.82 5.22 14.47
N ASN A 15 10.26 5.36 15.71
CA ASN A 15 10.39 4.23 16.63
C ASN A 15 9.18 4.30 17.58
N LEU A 16 8.36 3.26 17.57
CA LEU A 16 7.07 3.20 18.25
C LEU A 16 6.91 1.86 18.98
N PHE A 17 5.84 1.72 19.73
CA PHE A 17 5.41 0.45 20.30
C PHE A 17 4.05 0.07 19.72
N LEU A 18 3.89 -1.19 19.35
CA LEU A 18 2.59 -1.72 18.96
C LEU A 18 1.60 -1.62 20.13
N PRO A 19 0.37 -1.16 19.92
CA PRO A 19 -0.63 -1.15 20.98
C PRO A 19 -0.94 -2.58 21.46
N GLN A 20 -1.27 -2.71 22.75
CA GLN A 20 -1.96 -3.90 23.25
C GLN A 20 -3.45 -3.65 23.16
N ILE A 21 -4.17 -4.51 22.44
CA ILE A 21 -5.62 -4.37 22.30
C ILE A 21 -6.28 -5.09 23.47
N ASN A 22 -7.07 -4.35 24.23
CA ASN A 22 -7.82 -4.83 25.37
C ASN A 22 -9.32 -4.68 25.08
N CYS A 23 -10.05 -5.79 25.10
CA CYS A 23 -11.51 -5.74 25.04
C CYS A 23 -12.08 -5.39 26.42
N THR A 24 -13.26 -4.78 26.43
CA THR A 24 -14.04 -4.48 27.64
C THR A 24 -14.34 -5.71 28.49
N CYS A 25 -14.28 -6.94 27.92
CA CYS A 25 -14.41 -8.19 28.64
C CYS A 25 -13.11 -8.68 29.32
N GLY A 26 -12.03 -7.89 29.28
CA GLY A 26 -10.74 -8.22 29.90
C GLY A 26 -9.84 -9.13 29.05
N LYS A 27 -10.29 -9.56 27.87
CA LYS A 27 -9.43 -10.31 26.93
C LYS A 27 -8.45 -9.36 26.24
N THR A 28 -7.21 -9.82 26.11
CA THR A 28 -6.14 -9.13 25.42
C THR A 28 -5.64 -9.98 24.26
N TRP A 29 -5.37 -9.37 23.10
CA TRP A 29 -4.70 -10.05 22.00
C TRP A 29 -3.58 -9.21 21.41
N SER A 30 -2.61 -9.90 20.83
CA SER A 30 -1.54 -9.27 20.05
C SER A 30 -2.05 -8.89 18.68
N ILE A 31 -1.65 -7.70 18.22
CA ILE A 31 -1.91 -7.23 16.86
C ILE A 31 -1.31 -8.22 15.86
N GLY A 32 -2.15 -8.71 14.96
CA GLY A 32 -1.77 -9.60 13.88
C GLY A 32 -1.56 -8.87 12.55
N MET A 33 -1.23 -9.64 11.52
CA MET A 33 -1.06 -9.12 10.16
C MET A 33 -2.37 -8.55 9.58
N GLY A 34 -3.50 -9.20 9.85
CA GLY A 34 -4.83 -8.74 9.40
C GLY A 34 -5.17 -7.36 9.97
N ASP A 35 -5.01 -7.18 11.29
CA ASP A 35 -5.25 -5.91 11.97
C ASP A 35 -4.41 -4.76 11.38
N LEU A 36 -3.13 -5.03 11.07
CA LEU A 36 -2.24 -4.04 10.46
C LEU A 36 -2.67 -3.68 9.04
N ALA A 37 -2.95 -4.69 8.21
CA ALA A 37 -3.36 -4.49 6.83
C ALA A 37 -4.67 -3.69 6.74
N GLU A 38 -5.66 -4.02 7.56
CA GLU A 38 -6.93 -3.28 7.68
C GLU A 38 -6.71 -1.84 8.19
N SER A 39 -5.69 -1.63 9.03
CA SER A 39 -5.33 -0.31 9.55
C SER A 39 -4.41 0.50 8.62
N GLY A 40 -4.13 0.01 7.41
CA GLY A 40 -3.29 0.72 6.43
C GLY A 40 -1.78 0.60 6.67
N TYR A 41 -1.33 -0.46 7.34
CA TYR A 41 0.08 -0.76 7.58
C TYR A 41 0.47 -2.12 7.02
N TRP A 42 1.68 -2.22 6.46
CA TRP A 42 2.23 -3.43 5.89
C TRP A 42 3.51 -3.87 6.63
N PRO A 43 3.58 -5.10 7.15
CA PRO A 43 4.76 -5.57 7.87
C PRO A 43 5.87 -6.03 6.92
N ALA A 44 7.09 -5.61 7.20
CA ALA A 44 8.25 -5.95 6.37
C ALA A 44 8.85 -7.33 6.63
N THR A 45 8.52 -7.91 7.78
CA THR A 45 9.10 -9.14 8.31
C THR A 45 8.02 -9.90 9.08
N VAL A 46 8.17 -11.22 9.18
CA VAL A 46 7.33 -12.08 10.02
C VAL A 46 7.34 -11.68 11.50
N ASN A 47 8.40 -10.99 11.93
CA ASN A 47 8.56 -10.50 13.28
C ASN A 47 8.01 -9.08 13.49
N PHE A 48 7.32 -8.45 12.54
CA PHE A 48 6.76 -7.09 12.72
C PHE A 48 7.77 -6.03 13.17
N GLU A 49 9.08 -6.22 12.96
CA GLU A 49 10.11 -5.28 13.44
C GLU A 49 10.07 -3.94 12.68
N THR A 50 9.71 -3.99 11.40
CA THR A 50 9.50 -2.81 10.56
C THR A 50 8.13 -2.87 9.92
N LEU A 51 7.40 -1.75 9.99
CA LEU A 51 6.10 -1.52 9.40
C LEU A 51 6.23 -0.38 8.39
N TYR A 52 5.55 -0.52 7.26
CA TYR A 52 5.40 0.53 6.27
C TYR A 52 3.96 1.01 6.26
N ALA A 53 3.74 2.31 6.23
CA ALA A 53 2.41 2.82 5.92
C ALA A 53 2.07 2.51 4.45
N VAL A 54 0.85 2.04 4.16
CA VAL A 54 0.46 1.63 2.80
C VAL A 54 0.52 2.82 1.82
N ASP A 55 0.23 4.03 2.29
CA ASP A 55 0.35 5.26 1.50
C ASP A 55 1.78 5.55 1.01
N LEU A 56 2.80 5.04 1.71
CA LEU A 56 4.19 5.10 1.28
C LEU A 56 4.40 4.26 0.01
N PHE A 57 3.79 3.08 -0.05
CA PHE A 57 3.91 2.19 -1.20
C PHE A 57 3.16 2.71 -2.40
N THR A 58 1.93 3.22 -2.23
CA THR A 58 1.20 3.87 -3.31
C THR A 58 1.97 5.08 -3.84
N THR A 59 2.54 5.90 -2.96
CA THR A 59 3.40 7.03 -3.37
C THR A 59 4.63 6.56 -4.14
N TYR A 60 5.27 5.48 -3.70
CA TYR A 60 6.44 4.94 -4.39
C TYR A 60 6.08 4.36 -5.77
N GLU A 61 4.93 3.68 -5.90
CA GLU A 61 4.39 3.21 -7.16
C GLU A 61 4.08 4.36 -8.12
N ASP A 62 3.37 5.40 -7.66
CA ASP A 62 3.09 6.60 -8.45
C ASP A 62 4.38 7.25 -8.96
N LEU A 63 5.40 7.36 -8.11
CA LEU A 63 6.70 7.88 -8.51
C LEU A 63 7.39 7.03 -9.58
N LYS A 64 7.22 5.71 -9.56
CA LYS A 64 7.75 4.84 -10.62
C LYS A 64 7.05 5.06 -11.96
N ILE A 65 5.77 5.41 -11.94
CA ILE A 65 4.99 5.71 -13.14
C ILE A 65 5.33 7.11 -13.66
N THR A 66 5.29 8.13 -12.81
CA THR A 66 5.47 9.53 -13.21
C THR A 66 6.93 9.91 -13.45
N ALA A 67 7.87 9.24 -12.77
CA ALA A 67 9.30 9.51 -12.84
C ALA A 67 10.13 8.19 -12.83
N PRO A 68 10.14 7.42 -13.93
CA PRO A 68 10.77 6.09 -13.97
C PRO A 68 12.27 6.08 -13.63
N GLY A 69 12.95 7.22 -13.83
CA GLY A 69 14.37 7.40 -13.49
C GLY A 69 14.65 7.52 -11.98
N MET A 70 13.62 7.61 -11.14
CA MET A 70 13.80 7.69 -9.69
C MET A 70 14.32 6.37 -9.12
N SER A 71 15.55 6.40 -8.62
CA SER A 71 16.17 5.25 -7.98
C SER A 71 15.57 5.00 -6.60
N ARG A 72 15.62 3.73 -6.19
CA ARG A 72 15.27 3.30 -4.83
C ARG A 72 16.09 4.05 -3.78
N GLN A 73 17.38 4.23 -4.03
CA GLN A 73 18.29 4.92 -3.12
C GLN A 73 17.91 6.39 -2.94
N ALA A 74 17.50 7.07 -4.01
CA ALA A 74 17.06 8.46 -3.93
C ALA A 74 15.76 8.60 -3.13
N PHE A 75 14.81 7.68 -3.32
CA PHE A 75 13.57 7.66 -2.51
C PHE A 75 13.86 7.41 -1.03
N VAL A 76 14.70 6.43 -0.71
CA VAL A 76 15.14 6.18 0.68
C VAL A 76 15.86 7.39 1.27
N SER A 77 16.75 8.03 0.50
CA SER A 77 17.46 9.23 0.93
C SER A 77 16.50 10.39 1.24
N MET A 78 15.43 10.54 0.47
CA MET A 78 14.37 11.51 0.75
C MET A 78 13.70 11.21 2.10
N LEU A 79 13.35 9.95 2.38
CA LEU A 79 12.75 9.55 3.65
C LEU A 79 13.70 9.77 4.84
N GLU A 80 14.99 9.48 4.67
CA GLU A 80 16.01 9.75 5.70
C GLU A 80 16.20 11.26 5.93
N HIS A 81 16.15 12.08 4.88
CA HIS A 81 16.17 13.52 5.00
C HIS A 81 14.95 14.02 5.78
N ARG A 82 13.74 13.55 5.45
CA ARG A 82 12.50 13.88 6.19
C ARG A 82 12.57 13.43 7.65
N THR A 83 13.13 12.24 7.92
CA THR A 83 13.37 11.76 9.28
C THR A 83 14.16 12.77 10.09
N LYS A 84 15.28 13.26 9.53
CA LYS A 84 16.13 14.29 10.16
C LYS A 84 15.43 15.64 10.29
N LEU A 85 14.68 16.06 9.28
CA LEU A 85 13.91 17.32 9.29
C LEU A 85 12.96 17.39 10.50
N PHE A 86 12.33 16.26 10.85
CA PHE A 86 11.45 16.16 12.02
C PHE A 86 12.17 15.81 13.32
N GLY A 87 13.50 15.99 13.40
CA GLY A 87 14.29 15.74 14.61
C GLY A 87 14.43 14.27 15.01
N ARG A 88 14.11 13.34 14.11
CA ARG A 88 14.24 11.88 14.35
C ARG A 88 15.53 11.35 13.74
N SER A 89 15.91 10.14 14.13
CA SER A 89 17.14 9.49 13.68
C SER A 89 16.94 8.02 13.35
N GLY A 90 17.95 7.43 12.73
CA GLY A 90 17.96 6.03 12.31
C GLY A 90 18.02 5.89 10.79
N LYS A 91 18.55 4.74 10.34
CA LYS A 91 18.64 4.38 8.93
C LYS A 91 17.38 3.67 8.46
N ILE A 92 17.12 3.78 7.16
CA ILE A 92 16.06 3.02 6.47
C ILE A 92 16.75 2.02 5.55
N CYS A 93 16.49 0.73 5.76
CA CYS A 93 17.04 -0.32 4.90
C CYS A 93 16.28 -0.34 3.58
N GLY A 94 16.89 0.16 2.51
CA GLY A 94 16.26 0.19 1.21
C GLY A 94 15.94 -1.20 0.65
N ASP A 95 16.71 -2.24 1.01
CA ASP A 95 16.48 -3.60 0.48
C ASP A 95 15.22 -4.20 1.11
N THR A 96 15.03 -3.97 2.42
CA THR A 96 13.81 -4.31 3.13
C THR A 96 12.61 -3.56 2.55
N LEU A 97 12.73 -2.25 2.28
CA LEU A 97 11.66 -1.47 1.64
C LEU A 97 11.27 -2.08 0.29
N GLN A 98 12.24 -2.39 -0.57
CA GLN A 98 11.97 -2.95 -1.89
C GLN A 98 11.31 -4.32 -1.81
N LYS A 99 11.76 -5.18 -0.90
CA LYS A 99 11.17 -6.50 -0.70
C LYS A 99 9.71 -6.38 -0.25
N SER A 100 9.44 -5.57 0.76
CA SER A 100 8.08 -5.38 1.29
C SER A 100 7.16 -4.70 0.29
N PHE A 101 7.67 -3.77 -0.51
CA PHE A 101 6.93 -3.17 -1.62
C PHE A 101 6.49 -4.25 -2.62
N LEU A 102 7.38 -5.15 -3.03
CA LEU A 102 7.03 -6.24 -3.95
C LEU A 102 6.01 -7.22 -3.34
N GLU A 103 6.16 -7.56 -2.07
CA GLU A 103 5.20 -8.40 -1.34
C GLU A 103 3.81 -7.74 -1.31
N TRP A 104 3.75 -6.45 -1.01
CA TRP A 104 2.50 -5.68 -1.01
C TRP A 104 1.89 -5.62 -2.42
N THR A 105 2.66 -5.28 -3.46
CA THR A 105 2.17 -5.25 -4.84
C THR A 105 1.60 -6.60 -5.27
N HIS A 106 2.29 -7.70 -4.95
CA HIS A 106 1.80 -9.04 -5.24
C HIS A 106 0.52 -9.36 -4.49
N ALA A 107 0.44 -9.01 -3.19
CA ALA A 107 -0.76 -9.22 -2.40
C ALA A 107 -1.95 -8.40 -2.93
N THR A 108 -1.74 -7.13 -3.27
CA THR A 108 -2.76 -6.27 -3.89
C THR A 108 -3.27 -6.87 -5.20
N PHE A 109 -2.36 -7.31 -6.08
CA PHE A 109 -2.72 -7.97 -7.32
C PHE A 109 -3.55 -9.24 -7.09
N GLU A 110 -3.16 -10.09 -6.13
CA GLU A 110 -3.91 -11.30 -5.80
C GLU A 110 -5.29 -10.99 -5.22
N VAL A 111 -5.41 -9.96 -4.38
CA VAL A 111 -6.70 -9.49 -3.84
C VAL A 111 -7.60 -9.01 -4.98
N GLU A 112 -7.11 -8.20 -5.92
CA GLU A 112 -7.89 -7.75 -7.08
C GLU A 112 -8.35 -8.93 -7.95
N ARG A 113 -7.44 -9.88 -8.21
CA ARG A 113 -7.71 -11.10 -8.97
C ARG A 113 -8.79 -11.96 -8.30
N LEU A 114 -8.69 -12.19 -6.99
CA LEU A 114 -9.65 -12.98 -6.21
C LEU A 114 -11.00 -12.25 -6.07
N SER A 115 -10.98 -10.92 -6.00
CA SER A 115 -12.19 -10.10 -5.94
C SER A 115 -12.98 -10.08 -7.25
N GLN A 116 -12.46 -10.71 -8.32
CA GLN A 116 -13.08 -10.79 -9.64
C GLN A 116 -13.47 -9.42 -10.19
N VAL A 117 -12.71 -8.38 -9.82
CA VAL A 117 -12.97 -7.01 -10.28
C VAL A 117 -12.74 -6.96 -11.79
N GLN A 118 -13.82 -6.82 -12.55
CA GLN A 118 -13.73 -6.71 -14.00
C GLN A 118 -13.43 -5.26 -14.38
N HIS A 119 -12.15 -4.86 -14.33
CA HIS A 119 -11.69 -3.52 -14.72
C HIS A 119 -12.08 -3.11 -16.16
N PHE A 120 -12.40 -4.09 -17.01
CA PHE A 120 -12.81 -3.90 -18.40
C PHE A 120 -14.31 -4.13 -18.67
N GLN A 121 -15.10 -4.43 -17.64
CA GLN A 121 -16.55 -4.53 -17.78
C GLN A 121 -17.16 -3.15 -17.50
N CYS A 122 -17.84 -2.61 -18.51
CA CYS A 122 -18.56 -1.35 -18.34
C CYS A 122 -19.70 -1.57 -17.32
N PRO A 123 -19.73 -0.82 -16.19
CA PRO A 123 -20.82 -0.93 -15.22
C PRO A 123 -22.19 -0.62 -15.85
N SER A 124 -22.22 0.24 -16.87
CA SER A 124 -23.45 0.56 -17.62
C SER A 124 -23.96 -0.57 -18.50
N CYS A 125 -23.13 -1.59 -18.78
CA CYS A 125 -23.54 -2.78 -19.54
C CYS A 125 -23.95 -3.96 -18.64
N ALA A 126 -23.96 -3.78 -17.31
CA ALA A 126 -24.40 -4.80 -16.36
C ALA A 126 -25.95 -4.83 -16.24
N PRO A 127 -26.57 -6.01 -16.13
CA PRO A 127 -28.04 -6.15 -16.18
C PRO A 127 -28.80 -5.56 -14.98
N SER A 128 -28.12 -5.19 -13.89
CA SER A 128 -28.71 -4.59 -12.67
C SER A 128 -28.27 -3.14 -12.47
N MET A 129 -28.67 -2.25 -13.39
CA MET A 129 -28.33 -0.83 -13.34
C MET A 129 -29.21 -0.08 -12.32
N LEU A 130 -28.60 0.54 -11.31
CA LEU A 130 -29.23 1.59 -10.49
C LEU A 130 -28.33 2.84 -10.54
N ALA A 131 -28.75 3.80 -11.37
CA ALA A 131 -28.16 5.13 -11.62
C ALA A 131 -27.02 5.27 -12.66
N VAL A 132 -27.12 6.36 -13.43
CA VAL A 132 -26.25 6.79 -14.54
C VAL A 132 -25.50 8.06 -14.10
N ALA A 133 -24.19 8.16 -14.38
CA ALA A 133 -23.45 9.42 -14.29
C ALA A 133 -23.21 10.01 -15.69
N VAL A 134 -23.47 11.30 -15.84
CA VAL A 134 -23.61 12.06 -17.10
C VAL A 134 -22.31 12.48 -17.80
N ASP A 135 -21.13 12.04 -17.34
CA ASP A 135 -19.85 12.34 -18.02
C ASP A 135 -19.00 11.07 -18.20
N GLY A 136 -19.56 10.11 -18.92
CA GLY A 136 -18.93 8.85 -19.28
C GLY A 136 -17.91 8.98 -20.41
N ASN A 137 -16.88 9.80 -20.26
CA ASN A 137 -15.79 9.89 -21.25
C ASN A 137 -14.47 9.27 -20.76
N ARG A 138 -14.55 8.05 -20.21
CA ARG A 138 -13.38 7.16 -20.17
C ARG A 138 -13.33 6.45 -21.52
N LYS A 139 -12.50 6.96 -22.46
CA LYS A 139 -12.23 6.29 -23.75
C LYS A 139 -11.75 4.86 -23.47
N LEU A 140 -12.65 3.89 -23.60
CA LEU A 140 -12.29 2.49 -23.67
C LEU A 140 -11.67 2.25 -25.05
N TYR A 141 -10.36 2.03 -25.11
CA TYR A 141 -9.72 1.55 -26.34
C TYR A 141 -10.35 0.21 -26.72
N ARG A 142 -11.01 0.17 -27.88
CA ARG A 142 -11.74 -1.00 -28.37
C ARG A 142 -10.74 -2.02 -28.90
N PHE A 143 -10.26 -2.91 -28.04
CA PHE A 143 -9.32 -3.98 -28.40
C PHE A 143 -9.98 -5.21 -29.04
N LYS A 144 -11.31 -5.23 -29.21
CA LYS A 144 -11.97 -6.23 -30.05
C LYS A 144 -11.85 -5.80 -31.50
N SER A 145 -10.93 -6.45 -32.22
CA SER A 145 -10.84 -6.44 -33.67
C SER A 145 -12.22 -6.57 -34.29
N GLN A 146 -12.55 -5.67 -35.22
CA GLN A 146 -13.58 -5.97 -36.20
C GLN A 146 -13.10 -7.18 -37.02
N PRO A 147 -13.97 -8.13 -37.39
CA PRO A 147 -13.63 -9.01 -38.50
C PRO A 147 -13.32 -8.08 -39.69
N GLY A 148 -12.13 -8.19 -40.23
CA GLY A 148 -11.78 -7.49 -41.47
C GLY A 148 -12.73 -7.90 -42.61
N PRO A 149 -12.76 -7.11 -43.70
CA PRO A 149 -13.64 -7.34 -44.83
C PRO A 149 -13.43 -8.71 -45.49
#